data_AF-A0A4Q1KMV7-F1
#
_entry.id   AF-A0A4Q1KMV7-F1
#
_cell.length_a   1.000
_cell.length_b   1.000
_cell.length_c   1.000
_cell.angle_alpha   90.00
_cell.angle_beta   90.00
_cell.angle_gamma   90.00
#
_symmetry.space_group_name_H-M   'P 1'
#
loop_
_entity.id
_entity.type
_entity.pdbx_description
1 polymer ?
#
loop_
_entity_poly.entity_id
_entity_poly.type
_entity_poly.pdbx_seq_one_letter_code
_entity_poly.pdbx_strand_id
1 'polypeptide(L)'
;MKYFTFKYNPKWTAILIVVICLSGMLIGNYVQRFRISEYRWIYQLGSFLNFIMVLSALCWSSLHPLLIWYFNKSVWKNYLIWIILGLIPTVYFITMMIMVEIRFGDKISWI
;
A
#
# COMPACT_ATOMS: atom_id res chain seq x y z
N MET A 1 -2.41 -3.24 35.57
CA MET A 1 -2.12 -2.92 34.16
C MET A 1 -3.43 -2.91 33.38
N LYS A 2 -3.86 -1.74 32.87
CA LYS A 2 -5.03 -1.63 31.98
C LYS A 2 -4.56 -2.06 30.59
N TYR A 3 -4.93 -3.27 30.16
CA TYR A 3 -4.70 -3.69 28.78
C TYR A 3 -5.54 -2.79 27.88
N PHE A 4 -4.86 -2.02 27.02
CA PHE A 4 -5.51 -1.22 25.99
C PHE A 4 -6.21 -2.21 25.05
N THR A 5 -7.52 -2.34 25.15
CA THR A 5 -8.30 -3.24 24.28
C THR A 5 -8.40 -2.59 22.91
N PHE A 6 -7.41 -2.86 22.05
CA PHE A 6 -7.39 -2.36 20.68
C PHE A 6 -8.55 -2.97 19.90
N LYS A 7 -9.62 -2.18 19.68
CA LYS A 7 -10.77 -2.61 18.90
C LYS A 7 -10.47 -2.39 17.42
N TYR A 8 -10.10 -3.46 16.72
CA TYR A 8 -9.88 -3.42 15.29
C TYR A 8 -11.19 -3.22 14.54
N ASN A 9 -11.28 -2.18 13.70
CA ASN A 9 -12.44 -1.96 12.84
C ASN A 9 -12.07 -2.22 11.36
N PRO A 10 -12.43 -3.38 10.80
CA PRO A 10 -12.06 -3.78 9.45
C PRO A 10 -12.37 -2.73 8.38
N LYS A 11 -13.52 -2.05 8.49
CA LYS A 11 -14.01 -1.11 7.49
C LYS A 11 -13.12 0.13 7.38
N TRP A 12 -12.87 0.76 8.53
CA TRP A 12 -12.02 1.95 8.61
C TRP A 12 -10.58 1.62 8.24
N THR A 13 -10.08 0.46 8.68
CA THR A 13 -8.72 0.05 8.34
C THR A 13 -8.56 -0.15 6.83
N ALA A 14 -9.51 -0.80 6.14
CA ALA A 14 -9.46 -0.98 4.69
C ALA A 14 -9.43 0.38 3.95
N ILE A 15 -10.29 1.32 4.35
CA ILE A 15 -10.33 2.67 3.77
C ILE A 15 -8.99 3.40 4.01
N LEU A 16 -8.45 3.34 5.23
CA LEU A 16 -7.19 3.99 5.57
C LEU A 16 -6.01 3.45 4.74
N ILE A 17 -5.91 2.13 4.57
CA ILE A 17 -4.86 1.52 3.75
C ILE A 17 -4.90 2.08 2.33
N VAL A 18 -6.10 2.13 1.71
CA VAL A 18 -6.27 2.64 0.35
C VAL A 18 -5.92 4.13 0.27
N VAL A 19 -6.39 4.95 1.22
CA VAL A 19 -6.12 6.39 1.25
C VAL A 19 -4.63 6.69 1.44
N ILE A 20 -3.94 5.97 2.33
CA ILE A 20 -2.49 6.12 2.54
C ILE A 20 -1.72 5.71 1.27
N CYS A 21 -2.12 4.63 0.62
CA CYS A 21 -1.49 4.19 -0.62
C CYS A 21 -1.64 5.25 -1.74
N LEU A 22 -2.88 5.71 -1.97
CA LEU A 22 -3.18 6.71 -3.01
C LEU A 22 -2.48 8.05 -2.72
N SER A 23 -2.51 8.52 -1.47
CA SER A 23 -1.81 9.76 -1.10
C SER A 23 -0.29 9.63 -1.26
N GLY A 24 0.30 8.48 -0.89
CA GLY A 24 1.72 8.19 -1.14
C GLY A 24 2.05 8.32 -2.63
N MET A 25 1.28 7.65 -3.50
CA MET A 25 1.46 7.73 -4.96
C MET A 25 1.33 9.15 -5.50
N LEU A 26 0.33 9.91 -5.04
CA LEU A 26 0.12 11.30 -5.45
C LEU A 26 1.29 12.20 -5.03
N ILE A 27 1.79 12.03 -3.81
CA ILE A 27 2.99 12.73 -3.31
C ILE A 27 4.17 12.38 -4.20
N GLY A 28 4.41 11.09 -4.47
CA GLY A 28 5.49 10.64 -5.34
C GLY A 28 5.44 11.30 -6.72
N ASN A 29 4.26 11.36 -7.34
CA ASN A 29 4.07 11.98 -8.65
C ASN A 29 4.23 13.51 -8.61
N TYR A 30 3.70 14.18 -7.59
CA TYR A 30 3.80 15.64 -7.45
C TYR A 30 5.25 16.08 -7.22
N VAL A 31 5.96 15.34 -6.36
CA VAL A 31 7.32 15.65 -5.94
C VAL A 31 8.32 15.52 -7.09
N GLN A 32 8.06 14.68 -8.09
CA GLN A 32 8.90 14.55 -9.29
C GLN A 32 9.14 15.88 -10.04
N ARG A 33 8.21 16.85 -9.94
CA ARG A 33 8.36 18.18 -10.56
C ARG A 33 9.54 18.97 -10.02
N PHE A 34 9.96 18.69 -8.78
CA PHE A 34 11.07 19.38 -8.13
C PHE A 34 12.43 18.69 -8.35
N ARG A 35 12.49 17.67 -9.21
CA ARG A 35 13.72 16.89 -9.46
C ARG A 35 14.86 17.74 -10.01
N ILE A 36 14.55 18.67 -10.92
CA ILE A 36 15.51 19.57 -11.60
C ILE A 36 15.15 21.01 -11.21
N SER A 37 14.99 21.26 -9.92
CA SER A 37 14.71 22.59 -9.36
C SER A 37 15.67 22.87 -8.21
N GLU A 38 15.82 24.15 -7.86
CA GLU A 38 16.57 24.60 -6.69
C GLU A 38 16.01 23.99 -5.38
N TYR A 39 14.74 23.59 -5.39
CA TYR A 39 14.08 22.92 -4.27
C TYR A 39 14.27 21.39 -4.25
N ARG A 40 15.44 20.89 -4.65
CA ARG A 40 15.75 19.45 -4.70
C ARG A 40 15.58 18.73 -3.35
N TRP A 41 15.67 19.45 -2.23
CA TRP A 41 15.41 18.91 -0.90
C TRP A 41 13.96 18.44 -0.73
N ILE A 42 12.99 19.14 -1.34
CA ILE A 42 11.58 18.73 -1.38
C ILE A 42 11.45 17.42 -2.17
N TYR A 43 12.21 17.27 -3.25
CA TYR A 43 12.28 16.03 -4.01
C TYR A 43 12.75 14.84 -3.16
N GLN A 44 13.86 15.01 -2.43
CA GLN A 44 14.41 13.94 -1.60
C GLN A 44 13.47 13.55 -0.45
N LEU A 45 12.97 14.54 0.29
CA LEU A 45 12.12 14.30 1.45
C LEU A 45 10.75 13.74 1.03
N GLY A 46 10.15 14.30 -0.02
CA GLY A 46 8.89 13.83 -0.57
C GLY A 46 8.99 12.43 -1.19
N SER A 47 10.11 12.10 -1.85
CA SER A 47 10.35 10.76 -2.37
C SER A 47 10.52 9.74 -1.25
N PHE A 48 11.20 10.10 -0.16
CA PHE A 48 11.34 9.25 1.02
C PHE A 48 10.00 9.02 1.72
N LEU A 49 9.19 10.08 1.87
CA LEU A 49 7.83 9.98 2.41
C LEU A 49 6.94 9.08 1.55
N ASN A 50 6.95 9.25 0.22
CA ASN A 50 6.24 8.36 -0.70
C ASN A 50 6.65 6.90 -0.47
N PHE A 51 7.95 6.62 -0.40
CA PHE A 51 8.44 5.26 -0.16
C PHE A 51 7.91 4.67 1.15
N ILE A 52 7.98 5.41 2.26
CA ILE A 52 7.47 4.95 3.56
C ILE A 52 5.95 4.73 3.52
N MET A 53 5.19 5.66 2.93
CA MET A 53 3.73 5.57 2.87
C MET A 53 3.27 4.37 2.04
N VAL A 54 3.87 4.17 0.87
CA VAL A 54 3.55 3.04 0.00
C VAL A 54 3.98 1.72 0.64
N LEU A 55 5.19 1.64 1.19
CA LEU A 55 5.69 0.41 1.82
C LEU A 55 4.86 0.03 3.06
N SER A 56 4.55 1.01 3.91
CA SER A 56 3.70 0.77 5.08
C SER A 56 2.28 0.35 4.67
N ALA A 57 1.68 0.99 3.67
CA ALA A 57 0.38 0.59 3.13
C ALA A 57 0.42 -0.84 2.57
N LEU A 58 1.49 -1.24 1.89
CA LEU A 58 1.67 -2.60 1.37
C LEU A 58 1.78 -3.64 2.48
N CYS A 59 2.63 -3.40 3.48
CA CYS A 59 2.74 -4.29 4.63
C CYS A 59 1.41 -4.40 5.37
N TRP A 60 0.72 -3.28 5.56
CA TRP A 60 -0.56 -3.24 6.24
C TRP A 60 -1.67 -3.93 5.45
N SER A 61 -1.72 -3.73 4.14
CA SER A 61 -2.62 -4.40 3.18
C SER A 61 -2.46 -5.92 3.26
N SER A 62 -1.22 -6.43 3.25
CA SER A 62 -0.95 -7.87 3.35
C SER A 62 -1.30 -8.47 4.72
N LEU A 63 -1.16 -7.69 5.80
CA LEU A 63 -1.54 -8.12 7.16
C LEU A 63 -3.05 -7.97 7.44
N HIS A 64 -3.77 -7.17 6.67
CA HIS A 64 -5.19 -6.85 6.89
C HIS A 64 -6.10 -8.09 6.97
N PRO A 65 -6.00 -9.10 6.07
CA PRO A 65 -6.79 -10.33 6.17
C PRO A 65 -6.47 -11.13 7.45
N LEU A 66 -5.19 -11.20 7.82
CA LEU A 66 -4.73 -11.93 9.03
C LEU A 66 -5.28 -11.27 10.30
N LEU A 67 -5.28 -9.94 10.35
CA LEU A 67 -5.87 -9.17 11.45
C LEU A 67 -7.37 -9.40 11.57
N ILE A 68 -8.11 -9.40 10.46
CA ILE A 68 -9.55 -9.66 10.45
C ILE A 68 -9.84 -11.09 10.91
N TRP A 69 -9.06 -12.07 10.47
CA TRP A 69 -9.20 -13.43 10.95
C TRP A 69 -9.00 -13.49 12.47
N TYR A 70 -7.89 -12.92 12.98
CA TYR A 70 -7.53 -12.99 14.40
C TYR A 70 -8.59 -12.35 15.30
N PHE A 71 -9.03 -11.12 14.99
CA PHE A 71 -9.97 -10.37 15.84
C PHE A 71 -11.45 -10.73 15.61
N ASN A 72 -11.83 -11.16 14.41
CA ASN A 72 -13.23 -11.35 14.02
C ASN A 72 -13.52 -12.78 13.53
N LYS A 73 -12.79 -13.79 14.03
CA LYS A 73 -12.84 -15.20 13.58
C LYS A 73 -14.25 -15.75 13.34
N SER A 74 -15.19 -15.48 14.25
CA SER A 74 -16.58 -15.99 14.16
C SER A 74 -17.38 -15.35 13.02
N VAL A 75 -17.08 -14.10 12.66
CA VAL A 75 -17.89 -13.27 11.75
C VAL A 75 -17.07 -12.78 10.53
N TRP A 76 -15.91 -13.39 10.27
CA TRP A 76 -14.96 -12.93 9.26
C TRP A 76 -15.57 -12.90 7.85
N LYS A 77 -16.50 -13.81 7.56
CA LYS A 77 -17.24 -13.89 6.29
C LYS A 77 -18.01 -12.60 5.97
N ASN A 78 -18.51 -11.91 7.00
CA ASN A 78 -19.25 -10.66 6.81
C ASN A 78 -18.32 -9.49 6.41
N TYR A 79 -17.00 -9.66 6.56
CA TYR A 79 -15.99 -8.68 6.23
C TYR A 79 -15.23 -9.00 4.93
N LEU A 80 -15.65 -10.01 4.14
CA LEU A 80 -14.96 -10.41 2.91
C LEU A 80 -14.77 -9.24 1.93
N ILE A 81 -15.79 -8.40 1.74
CA ILE A 81 -15.70 -7.21 0.86
C ILE A 81 -14.59 -6.27 1.35
N TRP A 82 -14.47 -6.09 2.68
CA TRP A 82 -13.46 -5.22 3.28
C TRP A 82 -12.06 -5.82 3.22
N ILE A 83 -11.95 -7.15 3.35
CA ILE A 83 -10.69 -7.88 3.13
C ILE A 83 -10.20 -7.65 1.70
N ILE A 84 -11.08 -7.85 0.71
CA ILE A 84 -10.75 -7.65 -0.71
C ILE A 84 -10.35 -6.20 -0.97
N LEU A 85 -11.11 -5.25 -0.44
CA LEU A 85 -10.84 -3.82 -0.60
C LEU A 85 -9.50 -3.41 0.03
N GLY A 86 -9.19 -3.92 1.22
CA GLY A 86 -7.91 -3.68 1.88
C GLY A 86 -6.72 -4.33 1.19
N LEU A 87 -6.94 -5.37 0.37
CA LEU A 87 -5.91 -6.04 -0.43
C LEU A 87 -5.61 -5.37 -1.78
N ILE A 88 -6.43 -4.41 -2.22
CA ILE A 88 -6.27 -3.72 -3.51
C ILE A 88 -4.84 -3.21 -3.72
N PRO A 89 -4.19 -2.53 -2.75
CA PRO A 89 -2.81 -2.06 -2.92
C PRO A 89 -1.83 -3.20 -3.18
N THR A 90 -1.92 -4.29 -2.42
CA THR A 90 -1.04 -5.44 -2.63
C THR A 90 -1.22 -6.03 -4.02
N VAL A 91 -2.46 -6.22 -4.47
CA VAL A 91 -2.75 -6.76 -5.81
C VAL A 91 -2.23 -5.83 -6.90
N TYR A 92 -2.41 -4.51 -6.75
CA TYR A 92 -1.90 -3.51 -7.70
C TYR A 92 -0.37 -3.60 -7.85
N PHE A 93 0.38 -3.69 -6.75
CA PHE A 93 1.84 -3.77 -6.84
C PHE A 93 2.33 -5.13 -7.37
N ILE A 94 1.67 -6.25 -7.01
CA ILE A 94 2.00 -7.56 -7.56
C ILE A 94 1.80 -7.57 -9.09
N THR A 95 0.66 -7.08 -9.57
CA THR A 95 0.37 -7.01 -11.01
C THR A 95 1.35 -6.08 -11.74
N MET A 96 1.72 -4.94 -11.15
CA MET A 96 2.76 -4.08 -11.70
C MET A 96 4.13 -4.77 -11.80
N MET A 97 4.55 -5.51 -10.78
CA MET A 97 5.83 -6.25 -10.80
C MET A 97 5.83 -7.33 -11.88
N ILE A 98 4.75 -8.11 -12.02
CA ILE A 98 4.61 -9.11 -13.08
C ILE A 98 4.67 -8.46 -14.46
N MET A 99 3.97 -7.34 -14.66
CA MET A 99 3.98 -6.61 -15.93
C MET A 99 5.38 -6.07 -16.29
N VAL A 100 6.11 -5.57 -15.30
CA VAL A 100 7.51 -5.14 -15.44
C VAL A 100 8.37 -6.34 -15.84
N GLU A 101 8.25 -7.46 -15.15
CA GLU A 101 9.01 -8.68 -15.42
C GLU A 101 8.76 -9.22 -16.84
N ILE A 102 7.50 -9.32 -17.28
CA ILE A 102 7.15 -9.74 -18.65
C ILE A 102 7.81 -8.81 -19.68
N ARG A 103 7.67 -7.49 -19.50
CA ARG A 103 8.22 -6.48 -20.41
C ARG A 103 9.75 -6.55 -20.52
N PHE A 104 10.45 -6.82 -19.42
CA PHE A 104 11.92 -6.90 -19.41
C PHE A 104 12.44 -8.28 -19.81
N GLY A 105 11.72 -9.36 -19.52
CA GLY A 105 12.02 -10.71 -19.99
C GLY A 105 11.95 -10.80 -21.52
N ASP A 106 10.96 -10.15 -22.14
CA ASP A 106 10.85 -10.06 -23.60
C ASP A 106 11.98 -9.23 -24.25
N LYS A 107 12.69 -8.37 -23.52
CA LYS A 107 13.82 -7.61 -24.07
C LYS A 107 15.14 -8.36 -24.03
N ILE A 108 15.29 -9.34 -23.13
CA ILE A 108 16.52 -10.12 -22.96
C ILE A 108 16.59 -11.28 -23.96
N SER A 109 15.46 -11.76 -24.46
CA SER A 109 15.42 -12.87 -25.43
C SER A 109 15.81 -12.49 -26.88
N TRP A 110 16.00 -11.20 -27.18
CA TRP A 110 16.35 -10.70 -28.51
C TRP A 110 17.73 -10.00 -28.58
N ILE A 111 18.53 -10.10 -27.52
CA ILE A 111 19.94 -9.65 -27.45
C ILE A 111 20.81 -10.91 -27.31
#